data_AF-A0AA42LVI2-F1
#
_entry.id   AF-A0AA42LVI2-F1
#
_cell.length_a   1.000
_cell.length_b   1.000
_cell.length_c   1.000
_cell.angle_alpha   90.00
_cell.angle_beta   90.00
_cell.angle_gamma   90.00
#
_symmetry.space_group_name_H-M   'P 1'
#
loop_
_entity.id
_entity.type
_entity.pdbx_description
1 polymer ?
#
loop_
_entity_poly.entity_id
_entity_poly.type
_entity_poly.pdbx_seq_one_letter_code
_entity_poly.pdbx_strand_id
1 'polypeptide(L)' 'MSSTDNQGIPVAELFTHNGVTVFRFYDAGRWVYFTSKAGDVTATHTEHCGKGCVRVVNVETRGGEWLVQEDHDEH' A
#
# COMPACT_ATOMS: atom_id res chain seq x y z
N MET A 1 20.67 -5.98 -5.22
CA MET A 1 19.37 -6.29 -5.83
C MET A 1 18.39 -6.58 -4.70
N SER A 2 17.40 -5.71 -4.48
CA SER A 2 16.40 -5.89 -3.42
C SER A 2 15.37 -6.91 -3.90
N SER A 3 15.44 -8.14 -3.41
CA SER A 3 14.54 -9.23 -3.79
C SER A 3 13.29 -9.21 -2.90
N THR A 4 12.34 -8.33 -3.21
CA THR A 4 10.98 -8.42 -2.65
C THR A 4 9.95 -8.59 -3.74
N ASP A 5 10.20 -9.49 -4.68
CA ASP A 5 9.14 -10.01 -5.54
C ASP A 5 8.39 -11.09 -4.76
N ASN A 6 7.39 -10.67 -4.00
CA ASN A 6 6.41 -11.57 -3.39
C ASN A 6 5.51 -12.15 -4.51
N GLN A 7 6.07 -12.93 -5.43
CA GLN A 7 5.39 -13.43 -6.66
C GLN A 7 4.16 -14.32 -6.40
N GLY A 8 3.86 -14.64 -5.14
CA GLY A 8 2.74 -15.48 -4.74
C GLY A 8 1.64 -14.78 -3.94
N ILE A 9 1.72 -13.47 -3.68
CA ILE A 9 0.67 -12.78 -2.90
C ILE A 9 -0.42 -12.29 -3.86
N PRO A 10 -1.62 -12.90 -3.88
CA PRO A 10 -2.70 -12.44 -4.72
C PRO A 10 -3.20 -11.07 -4.25
N VAL A 11 -3.24 -10.12 -5.18
CA VAL A 11 -3.78 -8.77 -4.96
C VAL A 11 -5.17 -8.70 -5.62
N ALA A 12 -6.17 -8.25 -4.86
CA ALA A 12 -7.51 -8.01 -5.37
C ALA A 12 -7.76 -6.51 -5.54
N GLU A 13 -8.26 -6.10 -6.70
CA GLU A 13 -8.88 -4.79 -6.91
C GLU A 13 -10.30 -4.80 -6.31
N LEU A 14 -10.65 -3.76 -5.55
CA LEU A 14 -11.94 -3.67 -4.86
C LEU A 14 -12.90 -2.70 -5.56
N PHE A 15 -12.49 -1.44 -5.72
CA PHE A 15 -13.27 -0.41 -6.40
C PHE A 15 -12.40 0.78 -6.78
N THR A 16 -12.90 1.58 -7.71
CA THR A 16 -12.28 2.85 -8.13
C THR A 16 -13.24 4.01 -7.88
N HIS A 17 -12.76 5.08 -7.24
CA HIS A 17 -13.50 6.33 -7.04
C HIS A 17 -12.60 7.53 -7.33
N ASN A 18 -13.05 8.46 -8.18
CA ASN A 18 -12.28 9.65 -8.59
C ASN A 18 -10.84 9.33 -9.07
N GLY A 19 -10.70 8.22 -9.81
CA GLY A 19 -9.41 7.75 -10.33
C GLY A 19 -8.46 7.19 -9.26
N VAL A 20 -8.93 6.93 -8.04
CA VAL A 20 -8.20 6.21 -6.99
C VAL A 20 -8.79 4.81 -6.88
N THR A 21 -7.97 3.80 -7.09
CA THR A 21 -8.35 2.39 -7.02
C THR A 21 -7.88 1.82 -5.70
N VAL A 22 -8.76 1.12 -4.97
CA VAL A 22 -8.41 0.43 -3.74
C VAL A 22 -8.08 -1.03 -4.04
N PHE A 23 -6.94 -1.49 -3.55
CA PHE A 23 -6.48 -2.87 -3.62
C PHE A 23 -6.40 -3.48 -2.23
N ARG A 24 -6.38 -4.81 -2.16
CA ARG A 24 -6.02 -5.53 -0.95
C ARG A 24 -5.18 -6.78 -1.22
N PHE A 25 -4.42 -7.19 -0.22
CA PHE A 25 -3.80 -8.50 -0.15
C PHE A 25 -3.88 -9.08 1.26
N TYR A 26 -3.70 -10.39 1.40
CA TYR A 26 -3.66 -11.05 2.70
C TYR A 26 -2.21 -11.23 3.12
N ASP A 27 -1.86 -10.73 4.30
CA ASP A 27 -0.52 -10.83 4.86
C ASP A 27 -0.58 -11.01 6.37
N ALA A 28 0.28 -11.87 6.91
CA ALA A 28 0.40 -12.15 8.35
C ALA A 28 -0.93 -12.34 9.11
N GLY A 29 -1.93 -12.96 8.48
CA GLY A 29 -3.24 -13.23 9.12
C GLY A 29 -4.24 -12.06 9.07
N ARG A 30 -3.98 -11.02 8.27
CA ARG A 30 -4.85 -9.85 8.13
C ARG A 30 -4.95 -9.36 6.69
N TRP A 31 -6.05 -8.68 6.39
CA TRP A 31 -6.22 -7.95 5.13
C TRP A 31 -5.48 -6.61 5.21
N VAL A 32 -4.61 -6.36 4.24
CA VAL A 32 -3.90 -5.08 4.05
C VAL A 32 -4.50 -4.38 2.84
N TYR A 33 -4.73 -3.08 2.94
CA TYR A 33 -5.37 -2.27 1.92
C TYR A 33 -4.42 -1.15 1.48
N PHE A 34 -4.41 -0.84 0.18
CA PHE A 34 -3.62 0.25 -0.38
C PHE A 34 -4.32 0.83 -1.62
N THR A 35 -3.87 1.99 -2.12
CA THR A 35 -4.52 2.66 -3.26
C THR A 35 -3.58 2.92 -4.44
N SER A 36 -4.12 3.02 -5.66
CA SER A 36 -3.36 3.23 -6.90
C SER A 36 -2.60 4.55 -6.97
N LYS A 37 -3.02 5.56 -6.21
CA LYS A 37 -2.31 6.83 -6.12
C LYS A 37 -1.49 6.83 -4.85
N ALA A 38 -0.17 6.93 -5.00
CA ALA A 38 0.72 7.26 -3.91
C ALA A 38 0.56 8.76 -3.64
N GLY A 39 -0.39 9.12 -2.77
CA GLY A 39 -0.42 10.43 -2.13
C GLY A 39 0.18 10.32 -0.74
N ASP A 40 0.57 11.46 -0.16
CA ASP A 40 0.84 11.52 1.28
C ASP A 40 -0.48 11.25 2.01
N VAL A 41 -0.64 10.01 2.49
CA VAL A 41 -1.82 9.60 3.26
C VAL A 41 -1.35 9.24 4.65
N THR A 42 -1.88 9.95 5.64
CA THR A 42 -1.81 9.56 7.05
C THR A 42 -3.14 8.90 7.40
N ALA A 43 -3.12 7.60 7.63
CA ALA A 43 -4.25 6.85 8.15
C ALA A 43 -3.97 6.43 9.60
N THR A 44 -4.99 6.42 10.43
CA THR A 44 -4.90 5.91 11.80
C THR A 44 -5.85 4.73 11.95
N HIS A 45 -5.32 3.56 12.33
CA HIS A 45 -6.16 2.41 12.68
C HIS A 45 -5.87 1.92 14.10
N THR A 46 -6.91 1.43 14.75
CA THR A 46 -6.83 0.87 16.10
C THR A 46 -6.70 -0.64 16.01
N GLU A 47 -5.57 -1.17 16.49
CA GLU A 47 -5.34 -2.61 16.62
C GLU A 47 -5.68 -3.06 18.05
N HIS A 48 -6.39 -4.18 18.17
CA HIS A 48 -6.57 -4.86 19.44
C HIS A 48 -5.54 -5.99 19.56
N CYS A 49 -4.58 -5.85 20.48
CA CYS A 49 -3.43 -6.76 20.64
C CYS A 49 -3.60 -7.81 21.75
N GLY A 50 -4.82 -8.02 22.23
CA GLY A 50 -5.14 -8.95 23.31
C GLY A 50 -5.99 -8.31 24.41
N LYS A 51 -6.12 -8.98 25.55
CA LYS A 51 -7.03 -8.57 26.63
C LYS A 51 -6.62 -7.20 27.20
N GLY A 52 -7.39 -6.17 26.87
CA GLY A 52 -7.15 -4.78 27.28
C GLY A 52 -6.06 -4.04 26.50
N CYS A 53 -5.45 -4.68 25.49
CA CYS A 53 -4.40 -4.08 24.68
C CYS A 53 -5.01 -3.39 23.47
N VAL A 54 -4.91 -2.07 23.42
CA VAL A 54 -5.33 -1.24 22.29
C VAL A 54 -4.12 -0.44 21.82
N ARG A 55 -3.76 -0.58 20.55
CA ARG A 55 -2.65 0.14 19.93
C ARG A 55 -3.19 1.01 18.81
N VAL A 56 -2.92 2.30 18.88
CA VAL A 56 -3.14 3.22 17.76
C VAL A 56 -1.93 3.10 16.84
N VAL A 57 -2.18 2.73 15.59
CA VAL A 57 -1.16 2.62 14.54
C VAL A 57 -1.40 3.73 13.55
N ASN A 58 -0.38 4.56 13.35
CA ASN A 58 -0.35 5.53 12.27
C ASN A 58 0.32 4.87 11.08
N VAL A 59 -0.39 4.81 9.97
CA VAL A 59 0.11 4.34 8.67
C VAL A 59 0.30 5.57 7.81
N GLU A 60 1.55 5.92 7.58
CA GLU A 60 1.92 6.97 6.64
C GLU A 60 2.38 6.31 5.35
N THR A 61 1.67 6.57 4.26
CA THR A 61 2.19 6.27 2.92
C THR A 61 2.68 7.59 2.35
N ARG A 62 3.97 7.65 2.02
CA ARG A 62 4.49 8.78 1.24
C ARG A 62 4.25 8.53 -0.23
N GLY A 63 3.70 9.53 -0.91
CA GLY A 63 3.53 9.48 -2.34
C GLY A 63 4.89 9.43 -3.03
N GLY A 64 5.23 8.31 -3.66
CA GLY A 64 6.33 8.31 -4.62
C GLY A 64 5.88 9.11 -5.84
N GLU A 65 6.49 10.27 -6.08
CA GLU A 65 6.47 10.87 -7.41
C GLU A 65 7.10 9.82 -8.34
N TRP A 66 6.29 9.21 -9.20
CA TRP A 66 6.81 8.37 -10.27
C TRP A 66 7.60 9.30 -11.19
N LEU A 67 8.89 9.50 -10.90
CA LEU A 67 9.82 10.04 -11.88
C LEU A 67 9.78 9.06 -13.04
N VAL A 68 9.07 9.44 -14.09
CA VAL A 68 9.17 8.79 -15.38
C VAL A 68 10.62 9.02 -15.78
N GLN A 69 11.46 7.99 -15.64
CA GLN A 69 12.78 8.02 -16.26
C GLN A 69 12.48 7.99 -17.76
N GLU A 70 12.45 9.16 -18.39
CA GLU A 70 12.51 9.24 -19.84
C GLU A 70 13.90 8.73 -20.23
N ASP A 71 13.98 7.43 -20.53
CA ASP A 71 15.16 6.83 -21.16
C ASP A 71 15.36 7.55 -22.49
N HIS A 72 16.27 8.53 -22.47
CA HIS A 72 16.74 9.23 -23.64
C HIS A 72 17.63 8.24 -24.42
N ASP A 73 17.04 7.53 -25.38
CA ASP A 73 17.77 6.80 -26.41
C ASP A 73 18.66 7.81 -27.18
N GLU A 74 19.95 7.87 -26.83
CA GLU A 74 20.97 8.46 -27.70
C GLU A 74 21.50 7.39 -28.67
N HIS A 75 21.55 7.81 -29.93
CA HIS A 75 21.86 7.05 -31.14
C HIS A 75 23.36 6.75 -31.29
#